data_AF-A0A0F6W6T3-F1
#
_entry.id   AF-A0A0F6W6T3-F1
#
_cell.length_a   1.000
_cell.length_b   1.000
_cell.length_c   1.000
_cell.angle_alpha   90.00
_cell.angle_beta   90.00
_cell.angle_gamma   90.00
#
_symmetry.space_group_name_H-M   'P 1'
#
loop_
_entity.id
_entity.type
_entity.pdbx_description
1 polymer ?
#
loop_
_entity_poly.entity_id
_entity_poly.type
_entity_poly.pdbx_seq_one_letter_code
_entity_poly.pdbx_strand_id
1 'polypeptide(L)'
;MIVALSQVNWLAVVLASVAHFVLGGVWFMGLFGKQYAVALGIADRPPEKPSAIFLVGPFVCSAATIVTSAVLMRALGITTFADALGLGLVVGVGYLVAMTVNIAINPLFPRPLHYAAINAPMFVLGSLMSCVILVGLG
;
A
#
# COMPACT_ATOMS: atom_id res chain seq x y z
N MET A 1 5.18 4.50 22.32
CA MET A 1 5.43 4.80 20.88
C MET A 1 6.89 5.17 20.60
N ILE A 2 7.50 6.12 21.33
CA ILE A 2 8.93 6.48 21.12
C ILE A 2 9.88 5.28 21.32
N VAL A 3 9.66 4.47 22.36
CA VAL A 3 10.44 3.24 22.58
C VAL A 3 10.25 2.23 21.43
N ALA A 4 9.03 2.09 20.93
CA ALA A 4 8.74 1.17 19.82
C ALA A 4 9.49 1.56 18.54
N LEU A 5 9.61 2.86 18.23
CA LEU A 5 10.41 3.36 17.10
C LEU A 5 11.89 2.96 17.21
N SER A 6 12.47 3.01 18.41
CA SER A 6 13.88 2.62 18.62
C SER A 6 14.14 1.12 18.46
N GLN A 7 13.09 0.30 18.46
CA GLN A 7 13.13 -1.16 18.40
C GLN A 7 12.76 -1.69 17.00
N VAL A 8 12.54 -0.80 16.02
CA VAL A 8 12.21 -1.17 14.65
C VAL A 8 13.45 -1.69 13.94
N ASN A 9 13.34 -2.84 13.27
CA ASN A 9 14.34 -3.30 12.32
C ASN A 9 14.21 -2.50 11.02
N TRP A 10 15.10 -1.51 10.83
CA TRP A 10 15.10 -0.64 9.65
C TRP A 10 15.43 -1.38 8.34
N LEU A 11 16.19 -2.48 8.39
CA LEU A 11 16.42 -3.30 7.20
C LEU A 11 15.11 -3.95 6.74
N ALA A 12 14.30 -4.46 7.67
CA ALA A 12 12.99 -5.03 7.37
C ALA A 12 12.05 -3.98 6.75
N VAL A 13 12.06 -2.75 7.28
CA VAL A 13 11.28 -1.62 6.73
C VAL A 13 11.70 -1.30 5.30
N VAL A 14 13.00 -1.20 5.02
CA VAL A 14 13.51 -0.93 3.67
C VAL A 14 13.11 -2.03 2.71
N LEU A 15 13.30 -3.30 3.09
CA LEU A 15 12.93 -4.45 2.25
C LEU A 15 11.42 -4.51 1.98
N ALA A 16 10.59 -4.26 3.00
CA ALA A 16 9.14 -4.17 2.83
C ALA A 16 8.74 -3.01 1.91
N SER A 17 9.39 -1.85 2.02
CA SER A 17 9.11 -0.70 1.16
C SER A 17 9.48 -0.96 -0.30
N VAL A 18 10.63 -1.60 -0.54
CA VAL A 18 11.05 -2.02 -1.89
C VAL A 18 10.09 -3.06 -2.45
N ALA A 19 9.70 -4.06 -1.66
CA ALA A 19 8.74 -5.07 -2.09
C ALA A 19 7.38 -4.44 -2.45
N HIS A 20 6.89 -3.50 -1.63
CA HIS A 20 5.65 -2.77 -1.91
C HIS A 20 5.74 -1.91 -3.18
N PHE A 21 6.89 -1.28 -3.41
CA PHE A 21 7.14 -0.53 -4.64
C PHE A 21 7.09 -1.43 -5.88
N VAL A 22 7.77 -2.58 -5.83
CA VAL A 22 7.75 -3.59 -6.89
C VAL A 22 6.34 -4.12 -7.12
N LEU A 23 5.58 -4.39 -6.04
CA LEU A 23 4.18 -4.79 -6.14
C LEU A 23 3.36 -3.75 -6.89
N GLY A 24 3.48 -2.46 -6.56
CA GLY A 24 2.80 -1.37 -7.26
C GLY A 24 3.17 -1.32 -8.75
N GLY A 25 4.46 -1.49 -9.06
CA GLY A 25 4.96 -1.56 -10.43
C GLY A 25 4.36 -2.73 -11.21
N VAL A 26 4.40 -3.95 -10.66
CA VAL A 26 3.77 -5.14 -11.26
C VAL A 26 2.27 -4.93 -11.46
N TRP A 27 1.60 -4.35 -10.46
CA TRP A 27 0.16 -4.11 -10.48
C TRP A 27 -0.26 -3.16 -11.61
N PHE A 28 0.33 -1.97 -11.67
CA PHE A 28 -0.11 -0.92 -12.60
C PHE A 28 0.59 -0.95 -13.95
N MET A 29 1.79 -1.51 -14.06
CA MET A 29 2.47 -1.64 -15.35
C MET A 29 2.22 -2.99 -16.02
N GLY A 30 1.99 -4.06 -15.24
CA GLY A 30 1.82 -5.41 -15.77
C GLY A 30 0.36 -5.88 -15.82
N LEU A 31 -0.37 -5.78 -14.71
CA LEU A 31 -1.65 -6.48 -14.54
C LEU A 31 -2.89 -5.64 -14.86
N PHE A 32 -2.95 -4.41 -14.33
CA PHE A 32 -4.18 -3.62 -14.25
C PHE A 32 -4.05 -2.20 -14.82
N GLY A 33 -2.96 -1.87 -15.51
CA GLY A 33 -2.73 -0.52 -16.05
C GLY A 33 -3.84 -0.02 -16.98
N LYS A 34 -4.33 -0.88 -17.88
CA LYS A 34 -5.42 -0.54 -18.80
C LYS A 34 -6.72 -0.27 -18.06
N GLN A 35 -7.07 -1.13 -17.12
CA GLN A 35 -8.27 -1.03 -16.30
C GLN A 35 -8.21 0.20 -15.41
N TYR A 36 -7.02 0.52 -14.87
CA TYR A 36 -6.79 1.72 -14.08
C TYR A 36 -7.01 2.99 -14.91
N ALA A 37 -6.48 3.03 -16.15
CA ALA A 37 -6.73 4.13 -17.07
C ALA A 37 -8.22 4.28 -17.43
N VAL A 38 -8.94 3.17 -17.62
CA VAL A 38 -10.40 3.18 -17.80
C VAL A 38 -11.11 3.72 -16.56
N ALA A 39 -10.73 3.29 -15.36
CA ALA A 39 -11.32 3.75 -14.11
C ALA A 39 -11.13 5.26 -13.91
N LEU A 40 -9.98 5.79 -14.33
CA LEU A 40 -9.66 7.22 -14.32
C LEU A 40 -10.29 8.01 -15.48
N GLY A 41 -10.89 7.35 -16.48
CA GLY A 41 -11.44 8.03 -17.67
C GLY A 41 -10.37 8.65 -18.56
N ILE A 42 -9.16 8.08 -18.56
CA ILE A 42 -8.02 8.57 -19.34
C ILE A 42 -7.54 7.57 -20.40
N ALA A 43 -8.28 6.48 -20.62
CA ALA A 43 -7.87 5.39 -21.52
C ALA A 43 -7.65 5.85 -22.98
N ASP A 44 -8.37 6.88 -23.42
CA ASP A 44 -8.27 7.42 -24.78
C ASP A 44 -7.22 8.54 -24.90
N ARG A 45 -6.55 8.91 -23.80
CA ARG A 45 -5.50 9.93 -23.83
C ARG A 45 -4.21 9.36 -24.41
N PRO A 46 -3.43 10.16 -25.16
CA PRO A 46 -2.12 9.73 -25.60
C PRO A 46 -1.21 9.41 -24.40
N PRO A 47 -0.25 8.49 -24.54
CA PRO A 47 0.68 8.17 -23.47
C PRO A 47 1.48 9.41 -23.08
N GLU A 48 1.34 9.84 -21.82
CA GLU A 48 2.15 10.93 -21.26
C GLU A 48 3.25 10.36 -20.39
N LYS A 49 4.41 11.02 -20.39
CA LYS A 49 5.49 10.67 -19.47
C LYS A 49 5.04 11.06 -18.06
N PRO A 50 4.88 10.11 -17.13
CA PRO A 50 4.44 10.44 -15.79
C PRO A 50 5.49 11.32 -15.11
N SER A 51 5.01 12.37 -14.44
CA SER A 51 5.87 13.19 -13.59
C SER A 51 6.42 12.36 -12.43
N ALA A 52 7.59 12.74 -11.92
CA ALA A 52 8.29 11.97 -10.88
C ALA A 52 7.44 11.76 -9.60
N ILE A 53 6.51 12.67 -9.31
CA ILE A 53 5.64 12.57 -8.13
C ILE A 53 4.69 11.36 -8.20
N PHE A 54 4.31 10.89 -9.39
CA PHE A 54 3.49 9.68 -9.54
C PHE A 54 4.26 8.37 -9.26
N LEU A 55 5.58 8.46 -9.14
CA LEU A 55 6.44 7.34 -8.74
C LEU A 55 6.93 7.49 -7.30
N VAL A 56 7.52 8.65 -6.99
CA VAL A 56 8.13 8.93 -5.69
C VAL A 56 7.05 9.11 -4.60
N GLY A 57 5.92 9.73 -4.95
CA GLY A 57 4.82 9.96 -4.00
C GLY A 57 4.29 8.65 -3.41
N PRO A 58 3.82 7.69 -4.24
CA PRO A 58 3.38 6.39 -3.74
C PRO A 58 4.45 5.65 -2.94
N PHE A 59 5.72 5.72 -3.36
CA PHE A 59 6.81 5.10 -2.63
C PHE A 59 6.94 5.66 -1.21
N VAL A 60 7.05 6.99 -1.06
CA VAL A 60 7.20 7.66 0.24
C VAL A 60 5.98 7.42 1.12
N CYS A 61 4.76 7.54 0.58
CA CYS A 61 3.53 7.26 1.32
C CYS A 61 3.46 5.81 1.81
N SER A 62 3.81 4.84 0.95
CA SER A 62 3.81 3.43 1.35
C SER A 62 4.87 3.13 2.41
N ALA A 63 6.07 3.72 2.31
CA ALA A 63 7.13 3.58 3.31
C ALA A 63 6.68 4.12 4.68
N ALA A 64 5.97 5.27 4.72
CA ALA A 64 5.40 5.81 5.95
C ALA A 64 4.38 4.86 6.60
N THR A 65 3.50 4.26 5.79
CA THR A 65 2.55 3.23 6.27
C THR A 65 3.28 2.01 6.83
N ILE A 66 4.36 1.57 6.16
CA ILE A 66 5.16 0.40 6.58
C ILE A 66 5.90 0.68 7.89
N VAL A 67 6.51 1.86 8.04
CA VAL A 67 7.10 2.30 9.32
C VAL A 67 6.04 2.28 10.42
N THR A 68 4.84 2.79 10.14
CA THR A 68 3.74 2.79 11.11
C THR A 68 3.35 1.37 11.51
N SER A 69 3.21 0.44 10.56
CA SER A 69 2.95 -0.97 10.85
C SER A 69 4.06 -1.60 11.69
N ALA A 70 5.33 -1.33 11.38
CA ALA A 70 6.46 -1.83 12.17
C ALA A 70 6.41 -1.33 13.62
N VAL A 71 6.12 -0.04 13.83
CA VAL A 71 5.94 0.54 15.17
C VAL A 71 4.78 -0.10 15.90
N LEU A 72 3.64 -0.31 15.23
CA LEU A 72 2.47 -0.96 15.82
C LEU A 72 2.77 -2.40 16.22
N MET A 73 3.49 -3.16 15.38
CA MET A 73 3.90 -4.53 15.73
C MET A 73 4.76 -4.55 17.00
N ARG A 74 5.73 -3.64 17.12
CA ARG A 74 6.54 -3.52 18.34
C ARG A 74 5.72 -3.09 19.55
N ALA A 75 4.80 -2.14 19.38
CA ALA A 75 3.97 -1.63 20.46
C ALA A 75 2.94 -2.66 20.97
N LEU A 76 2.45 -3.52 20.07
CA LEU A 76 1.45 -4.56 20.36
C LEU A 76 2.08 -5.91 20.71
N GLY A 77 3.42 -6.02 20.66
CA GLY A 77 4.11 -7.29 20.94
C GLY A 77 3.87 -8.38 19.89
N ILE A 78 3.64 -8.00 18.64
CA ILE A 78 3.37 -8.94 17.54
C ILE A 78 4.69 -9.59 17.11
N THR A 79 4.79 -10.91 17.29
CA THR A 79 5.97 -11.72 16.94
C THR A 79 5.62 -12.94 16.08
N THR A 80 4.34 -13.19 15.79
CA THR A 80 3.90 -14.34 15.00
C THR A 80 3.41 -13.91 13.62
N PHE A 81 3.54 -14.79 12.63
CA PHE A 81 2.99 -14.55 11.29
C PHE A 81 1.47 -14.38 11.31
N ALA A 82 0.76 -15.13 12.15
CA ALA A 82 -0.70 -15.06 12.25
C ALA A 82 -1.15 -13.67 12.73
N ASP A 83 -0.54 -13.14 13.79
CA ASP A 83 -0.87 -11.82 14.33
C ASP A 83 -0.43 -10.70 13.39
N ALA A 84 0.71 -10.86 12.70
CA ALA A 84 1.17 -9.92 11.68
C ALA A 84 0.21 -9.85 10.49
N LEU A 85 -0.30 -10.99 10.01
CA LEU A 85 -1.36 -11.03 9.00
C LEU A 85 -2.65 -10.42 9.51
N GLY A 86 -3.01 -10.65 10.78
CA GLY A 86 -4.14 -10.01 11.45
C GLY A 86 -4.03 -8.49 11.44
N LEU A 87 -2.87 -7.94 11.83
CA LEU A 87 -2.60 -6.51 11.73
C LEU A 87 -2.67 -6.03 10.27
N GLY A 88 -2.06 -6.77 9.35
CA GLY A 88 -2.06 -6.44 7.93
C GLY A 88 -3.47 -6.37 7.34
N LEU A 89 -4.39 -7.25 7.76
CA LEU A 89 -5.81 -7.22 7.39
C LEU A 89 -6.54 -6.04 8.03
N VAL A 90 -6.34 -5.77 9.32
CA VAL A 90 -6.98 -4.65 10.02
C VAL A 90 -6.54 -3.33 9.41
N VAL A 91 -5.25 -3.15 9.15
CA VAL A 91 -4.71 -1.96 8.49
C VAL A 91 -5.19 -1.87 7.04
N GLY A 92 -5.02 -2.95 6.28
CA GLY A 92 -5.37 -3.02 4.87
C GLY A 92 -6.85 -2.72 4.63
N VAL A 93 -7.74 -3.43 5.31
CA VAL A 93 -9.20 -3.27 5.12
C VAL A 93 -9.72 -2.05 5.87
N GLY A 94 -9.43 -1.94 7.16
CA GLY A 94 -10.02 -0.92 8.03
C GLY A 94 -9.58 0.51 7.68
N TYR A 95 -8.32 0.69 7.28
CA TYR A 95 -7.79 2.00 6.92
C TYR A 95 -7.63 2.16 5.41
N LEU A 96 -6.88 1.28 4.74
CA LEU A 96 -6.47 1.53 3.35
C LEU A 96 -7.62 1.36 2.35
N VAL A 97 -8.45 0.31 2.48
CA VAL A 97 -9.65 0.14 1.64
C VAL A 97 -10.63 1.27 1.92
N ALA A 98 -10.92 1.57 3.18
CA ALA A 98 -11.83 2.65 3.55
C ALA A 98 -11.39 4.01 2.98
N MET A 99 -10.11 4.36 3.12
CA MET A 99 -9.53 5.58 2.55
C MET A 99 -9.61 5.58 1.02
N THR A 100 -9.29 4.46 0.37
CA THR A 100 -9.33 4.33 -1.09
C THR A 100 -10.75 4.55 -1.62
N VAL A 101 -11.75 3.94 -0.98
CA VAL A 101 -13.16 4.12 -1.35
C VAL A 101 -13.60 5.56 -1.12
N ASN A 102 -13.21 6.17 0.01
CA ASN A 102 -13.53 7.56 0.31
C ASN A 102 -12.94 8.54 -0.73
N ILE A 103 -11.71 8.31 -1.18
CA ILE A 103 -11.11 9.06 -2.30
C ILE A 103 -11.89 8.81 -3.59
N ALA A 104 -12.21 7.55 -3.87
CA ALA A 104 -12.84 7.16 -5.12
C ALA A 104 -14.23 7.77 -5.33
N ILE A 105 -15.04 7.92 -4.27
CA ILE A 105 -16.38 8.51 -4.37
C ILE A 105 -16.37 10.04 -4.56
N ASN A 106 -15.20 10.66 -4.67
CA ASN A 106 -15.08 12.06 -5.07
C ASN A 106 -15.71 12.26 -6.48
N PRO A 107 -16.51 13.33 -6.70
CA PRO A 107 -17.19 13.57 -7.98
C PRO A 107 -16.29 13.66 -9.22
N LEU A 108 -14.99 13.88 -9.04
CA LEU A 108 -14.02 13.93 -10.14
C LEU A 108 -13.62 12.55 -10.68
N PHE A 109 -13.91 11.45 -9.97
CA PHE A 109 -13.65 10.10 -10.46
C PHE A 109 -14.84 9.60 -11.29
N PRO A 110 -14.66 9.35 -12.60
CA PRO A 110 -15.79 8.98 -13.47
C PRO A 110 -16.32 7.57 -13.21
N ARG A 111 -15.49 6.68 -12.63
CA ARG A 111 -15.86 5.28 -12.33
C ARG A 111 -15.40 4.90 -10.92
N PRO A 112 -16.04 5.44 -9.86
CA PRO A 112 -15.57 5.35 -8.48
C PRO A 112 -15.41 3.91 -7.98
N LEU A 113 -16.41 3.05 -8.22
CA LEU A 113 -16.36 1.65 -7.79
C LEU A 113 -15.32 0.85 -8.56
N HIS A 114 -15.10 1.15 -9.84
CA HIS A 114 -14.07 0.49 -10.64
C HIS A 114 -12.66 0.91 -10.16
N TYR A 115 -12.46 2.19 -9.85
CA TYR A 115 -11.22 2.66 -9.25
C TYR A 115 -10.94 1.95 -7.93
N ALA A 116 -11.94 1.88 -7.03
CA ALA A 116 -11.80 1.19 -5.76
C ALA A 116 -11.48 -0.31 -5.96
N ALA A 117 -12.19 -0.99 -6.86
CA ALA A 117 -11.97 -2.42 -7.14
C ALA A 117 -10.56 -2.75 -7.65
N ILE A 118 -9.90 -1.81 -8.33
CA ILE A 118 -8.51 -1.99 -8.81
C ILE A 118 -7.48 -1.67 -7.73
N ASN A 119 -7.70 -0.61 -6.95
CA ASN A 119 -6.68 -0.08 -6.04
C ASN A 119 -6.74 -0.75 -4.66
N ALA A 120 -7.94 -0.98 -4.12
CA ALA A 120 -8.12 -1.51 -2.78
C ALA A 120 -7.44 -2.88 -2.57
N PRO A 121 -7.54 -3.86 -3.49
CA PRO A 121 -6.86 -5.15 -3.32
C PRO A 121 -5.34 -5.03 -3.28
N MET A 122 -4.75 -4.12 -4.07
CA MET A 122 -3.31 -3.87 -4.05
C MET A 122 -2.85 -3.41 -2.67
N PHE A 123 -3.57 -2.47 -2.05
CA PHE A 123 -3.22 -1.98 -0.71
C PHE A 123 -3.38 -3.04 0.37
N VAL A 124 -4.40 -3.91 0.28
CA VAL A 124 -4.54 -5.05 1.20
C VAL A 124 -3.37 -6.02 1.05
N LEU A 125 -3.04 -6.42 -0.18
CA LEU A 125 -1.91 -7.31 -0.46
C LEU A 125 -0.58 -6.69 -0.02
N GLY A 126 -0.38 -5.40 -0.30
CA GLY A 126 0.79 -4.64 0.12
C GLY A 126 0.93 -4.58 1.65
N SER A 127 -0.18 -4.36 2.36
CA SER A 127 -0.21 -4.38 3.83
C SER A 127 0.15 -5.75 4.40
N LEU A 128 -0.45 -6.82 3.88
CA LEU A 128 -0.17 -8.20 4.31
C LEU A 128 1.28 -8.59 4.06
N MET A 129 1.75 -8.37 2.83
CA MET A 129 3.13 -8.64 2.42
C MET A 129 4.13 -7.89 3.29
N SER A 130 3.87 -6.60 3.56
CA SER A 130 4.74 -5.79 4.40
C SER A 130 4.81 -6.33 5.82
N CYS A 131 3.67 -6.69 6.42
CA CYS A 131 3.65 -7.25 7.79
C CYS A 131 4.37 -8.60 7.88
N VAL A 132 4.26 -9.45 6.84
CA VAL A 132 5.01 -10.71 6.75
C VAL A 132 6.52 -10.47 6.68
N ILE A 133 6.96 -9.51 5.87
CA ILE A 133 8.39 -9.16 5.78
C ILE A 133 8.89 -8.59 7.11
N LEU A 134 8.11 -7.72 7.75
CA LEU A 134 8.46 -7.10 9.03
C LEU A 134 8.61 -8.14 10.15
N VAL A 135 7.69 -9.12 10.24
CA VAL A 135 7.75 -10.14 11.31
C VAL A 135 8.81 -11.21 11.02
N GLY A 136 9.04 -11.55 9.74
CA GLY A 136 10.04 -12.55 9.37
C GLY A 136 11.49 -12.10 9.58
N LEU A 137 11.71 -10.80 9.75
CA LEU A 137 13.03 -10.19 9.93
C LEU A 137 13.19 -9.47 11.29
N GLY A 138 12.14 -9.38 12.10
CA GLY A 138 12.10 -8.60 13.36
C GLY A 138 12.18 -9.47 14.60
#